data_AF-Q4C0A6-F1
#
_entry.id   AF-Q4C0A6-F1
#
_cell.length_a   1.000
_cell.length_b   1.000
_cell.length_c   1.000
_cell.angle_alpha   90.00
_cell.angle_beta   90.00
_cell.angle_gamma   90.00
#
_symmetry.space_group_name_H-M   'P 1'
#
loop_
_entity.id
_entity.type
_entity.pdbx_description
1 polymer ?
#
loop_
_entity_poly.entity_id
_entity_poly.type
_entity_poly.pdbx_seq_one_letter_code
_entity_poly.pdbx_strand_id
1 'polypeptide(L)'
;MSSPDSFEDKRIPLIENILRPDAIKVIESEVDIVMVDSIEAGLKAVEDGEVDGFAFDGTILEGMRQTLDEPDDYKVVPEQAYFRHGIACMVPQHDSTFLDLVNLTIGKMMDGYINGDPRYVEIVNRYFGEDGVVPIDSQRIKDFFEMIIITLEQVPPQQ
;
A
#
# COMPACT_ATOMS: atom_id res chain seq x y z
N MET A 1 14.92 -6.73 -11.31
CA MET A 1 14.91 -5.78 -10.20
C MET A 1 14.29 -6.42 -8.95
N SER A 2 14.91 -7.46 -8.39
CA SER A 2 14.36 -8.22 -7.26
C SER A 2 15.31 -8.35 -6.06
N SER A 3 16.53 -7.80 -6.19
CA SER A 3 17.56 -7.69 -5.16
C SER A 3 18.23 -6.32 -5.28
N PRO A 4 18.88 -5.79 -4.22
CA PRO A 4 19.58 -4.50 -4.28
C PRO A 4 20.52 -4.41 -5.50
N ASP A 5 21.48 -5.33 -5.62
CA ASP A 5 22.43 -5.35 -6.74
C ASP A 5 21.77 -5.35 -8.15
N SER A 6 20.51 -5.79 -8.28
CA SER A 6 19.81 -5.80 -9.57
C SER A 6 19.28 -4.42 -10.00
N PHE A 7 19.50 -3.40 -9.18
CA PHE A 7 19.20 -2.00 -9.45
C PHE A 7 20.40 -1.19 -9.95
N GLU A 8 21.60 -1.79 -9.99
CA GLU A 8 22.81 -1.13 -10.50
C GLU A 8 22.59 -0.56 -11.91
N ASP A 9 23.00 0.70 -12.10
CA ASP A 9 22.83 1.49 -13.33
C ASP A 9 21.37 1.66 -13.81
N LYS A 10 20.38 1.50 -12.92
CA LYS A 10 18.95 1.71 -13.23
C LYS A 10 18.49 3.12 -12.89
N ARG A 11 17.73 3.72 -13.81
CA ARG A 11 17.07 5.01 -13.59
C ARG A 11 15.70 4.79 -13.00
N ILE A 12 15.50 5.18 -11.75
CA ILE A 12 14.27 4.95 -11.00
C ILE A 12 13.76 6.31 -10.49
N PRO A 13 12.68 6.85 -11.06
CA PRO A 13 12.08 8.05 -10.55
C PRO A 13 11.37 7.86 -9.21
N LEU A 14 11.32 8.96 -8.47
CA LEU A 14 10.66 9.13 -7.20
C LEU A 14 9.83 10.41 -7.24
N ILE A 15 8.70 10.44 -6.52
CA ILE A 15 7.97 11.69 -6.32
C ILE A 15 8.61 12.47 -5.18
N GLU A 16 8.95 13.72 -5.47
CA GLU A 16 9.55 14.62 -4.48
C GLU A 16 8.65 14.77 -3.24
N ASN A 17 9.23 14.74 -2.05
CA ASN A 17 8.55 14.95 -0.76
C ASN A 17 7.46 13.92 -0.36
N ILE A 18 7.30 12.79 -1.07
CA ILE A 18 6.34 11.75 -0.67
C ILE A 18 7.02 10.55 0.02
N LEU A 19 8.19 10.13 -0.46
CA LEU A 19 8.96 9.05 0.16
C LEU A 19 9.99 9.61 1.13
N ARG A 20 10.08 9.02 2.34
CA ARG A 20 11.11 9.41 3.31
C ARG A 20 12.49 9.03 2.74
N PRO A 21 13.49 9.92 2.86
CA PRO A 21 14.86 9.63 2.41
C PRO A 21 15.41 8.29 2.93
N ASP A 22 15.04 7.92 4.16
CA ASP A 22 15.49 6.67 4.78
C ASP A 22 15.01 5.40 4.06
N ALA A 23 13.87 5.43 3.36
CA ALA A 23 13.37 4.28 2.61
C ALA A 23 14.20 3.99 1.36
N ILE A 24 14.85 5.03 0.80
CA ILE A 24 15.63 4.94 -0.43
C ILE A 24 17.11 4.69 -0.13
N LYS A 25 17.62 5.08 1.06
CA LYS A 25 19.01 4.86 1.50
C LYS A 25 19.53 3.43 1.32
N VAL A 26 18.65 2.43 1.37
CA VAL A 26 19.02 1.02 1.17
C VAL A 26 19.53 0.75 -0.25
N ILE A 27 19.02 1.48 -1.24
CA ILE A 27 19.35 1.31 -2.66
C ILE A 27 19.94 2.58 -3.29
N GLU A 28 20.02 3.70 -2.55
CA GLU A 28 20.40 5.03 -3.04
C GLU A 28 21.78 5.06 -3.71
N SER A 29 22.73 4.23 -3.26
CA SER A 29 24.05 4.11 -3.89
C SER A 29 24.05 3.32 -5.19
N GLU A 30 22.96 2.62 -5.50
CA GLU A 30 22.83 1.67 -6.60
C GLU A 30 21.88 2.17 -7.69
N VAL A 31 21.11 3.24 -7.47
CA VAL A 31 20.14 3.80 -8.43
C VAL A 31 20.39 5.25 -8.80
N ASP A 32 20.13 5.57 -10.06
CA ASP A 32 20.01 6.96 -10.53
C ASP A 32 18.59 7.47 -10.22
N ILE A 33 18.49 8.31 -9.20
CA ILE A 33 17.21 8.93 -8.80
C ILE A 33 16.82 10.03 -9.78
N VAL A 34 15.63 9.89 -10.35
CA VAL A 34 14.97 10.93 -11.16
C VAL A 34 13.79 11.50 -10.38
N MET A 35 13.55 12.82 -10.42
CA MET A 35 12.36 13.38 -9.76
C MET A 35 11.22 13.54 -10.76
N VAL A 36 10.01 13.14 -10.34
CA VAL A 36 8.76 13.31 -11.12
C VAL A 36 7.67 13.98 -10.27
N ASP A 37 6.75 14.68 -10.93
CA ASP A 37 5.74 15.50 -10.27
C ASP A 37 4.50 14.72 -9.80
N SER A 38 4.27 13.52 -10.35
CA SER A 38 3.09 12.70 -10.02
C SER A 38 3.30 11.21 -10.30
N ILE A 39 2.36 10.38 -9.83
CA ILE A 39 2.35 8.93 -10.07
C ILE A 39 2.16 8.66 -11.56
N GLU A 40 1.26 9.39 -12.22
CA GLU A 40 0.98 9.26 -13.66
C GLU A 40 2.21 9.64 -14.50
N ALA A 41 2.94 10.68 -14.11
CA ALA A 41 4.19 11.04 -14.77
C ALA A 41 5.26 9.95 -14.61
N GLY A 42 5.38 9.38 -13.40
CA GLY A 42 6.29 8.27 -13.11
C GLY A 42 5.98 7.02 -13.94
N LEU A 43 4.71 6.61 -14.00
CA LEU A 43 4.27 5.47 -14.80
C LEU A 43 4.47 5.69 -16.30
N LYS A 44 4.09 6.87 -16.80
CA LYS A 44 4.27 7.23 -18.20
C LYS A 44 5.74 7.20 -18.63
N ALA A 45 6.66 7.65 -17.78
CA ALA A 45 8.09 7.58 -18.06
C ALA A 45 8.58 6.12 -18.18
N VAL A 46 7.97 5.18 -17.47
CA VAL A 46 8.24 3.74 -17.62
C VAL A 46 7.68 3.23 -18.95
N GLU A 47 6.43 3.56 -19.29
CA GLU A 47 5.79 3.15 -20.56
C GLU A 47 6.54 3.69 -21.79
N ASP A 48 7.00 4.94 -21.72
CA ASP A 48 7.76 5.60 -22.81
C ASP A 48 9.22 5.09 -22.89
N GLY A 49 9.66 4.23 -21.96
CA GLY A 49 11.03 3.71 -21.89
C GLY A 49 12.08 4.74 -21.47
N GLU A 50 11.64 5.87 -20.92
CA GLU A 50 12.50 6.96 -20.46
C GLU A 50 13.23 6.61 -19.15
N VAL A 51 12.70 5.69 -18.36
CA VAL A 51 13.28 5.16 -17.12
C VAL A 51 13.09 3.65 -17.04
N ASP A 52 13.83 2.98 -16.15
CA ASP A 52 13.84 1.51 -16.07
C ASP A 52 12.76 0.94 -15.11
N GLY A 53 12.13 1.80 -14.29
CA GLY A 53 11.09 1.44 -13.33
C GLY A 53 10.61 2.70 -12.60
N PHE A 54 9.64 2.59 -11.69
CA PHE A 54 9.14 3.71 -10.86
C PHE A 54 8.92 3.25 -9.42
N ALA A 55 9.41 4.03 -8.45
CA ALA A 55 9.36 3.66 -7.03
C ALA A 55 8.28 4.45 -6.29
N PHE A 56 7.34 3.71 -5.68
CA PHE A 56 6.25 4.22 -4.87
C PHE A 56 5.72 3.13 -3.92
N ASP A 57 4.62 3.40 -3.21
CA ASP A 57 3.91 2.40 -2.41
C ASP A 57 3.47 1.21 -3.28
N GLY A 58 3.84 -0.02 -2.87
CA GLY A 58 3.60 -1.22 -3.67
C GLY A 58 2.12 -1.54 -3.89
N THR A 59 1.24 -1.20 -2.96
CA THR A 59 -0.21 -1.38 -3.12
C THR A 59 -0.76 -0.39 -4.13
N ILE A 60 -0.32 0.86 -4.08
CA ILE A 60 -0.71 1.86 -5.09
C ILE A 60 -0.15 1.48 -6.46
N LEU A 61 1.11 1.06 -6.56
CA LEU A 61 1.70 0.61 -7.81
C LEU A 61 0.94 -0.56 -8.41
N GLU A 62 0.54 -1.55 -7.60
CA GLU A 62 -0.24 -2.69 -8.10
C GLU A 62 -1.60 -2.25 -8.62
N GLY A 63 -2.31 -1.38 -7.89
CA GLY A 63 -3.59 -0.85 -8.34
C GLY A 63 -3.47 -0.04 -9.65
N MET A 64 -2.41 0.75 -9.78
CA MET A 64 -2.16 1.52 -11.00
C MET A 64 -1.72 0.64 -12.17
N ARG A 65 -0.93 -0.41 -11.93
CA ARG A 65 -0.51 -1.37 -12.95
C ARG A 65 -1.71 -1.97 -13.68
N GLN A 66 -2.77 -2.29 -12.95
CA GLN A 66 -4.02 -2.83 -13.50
C GLN A 66 -4.76 -1.87 -14.45
N THR A 67 -4.38 -0.58 -14.47
CA THR A 67 -4.99 0.44 -15.34
C THR A 67 -4.21 0.70 -16.63
N LEU A 68 -3.03 0.09 -16.79
CA LEU A 68 -2.21 0.22 -18.00
C LEU A 68 -2.81 -0.59 -19.17
N ASP A 69 -2.44 -0.25 -20.41
CA ASP A 69 -2.95 -0.92 -21.61
C ASP A 69 -2.56 -2.42 -21.64
N GLU A 70 -1.33 -2.75 -21.24
CA GLU A 70 -0.77 -4.11 -21.19
C GLU A 70 -0.24 -4.38 -19.76
N PRO A 71 -1.12 -4.63 -18.76
CA PRO A 71 -0.72 -4.70 -17.35
C PRO A 71 0.30 -5.81 -17.08
N ASP A 72 0.24 -6.92 -17.81
CA ASP A 72 1.09 -8.10 -17.66
C ASP A 72 2.54 -7.89 -18.13
N ASP A 73 2.82 -6.84 -18.89
CA ASP A 73 4.18 -6.44 -19.27
C ASP A 73 4.95 -5.79 -18.11
N TYR A 74 4.23 -5.41 -17.05
CA TYR A 74 4.78 -4.74 -15.88
C TYR A 74 4.66 -5.62 -14.64
N LYS A 75 5.53 -5.36 -13.65
CA LYS A 75 5.50 -6.05 -12.36
C LYS A 75 5.96 -5.15 -11.23
N VAL A 76 5.22 -5.14 -10.13
CA VAL A 76 5.67 -4.52 -8.88
C VAL A 76 6.73 -5.39 -8.22
N VAL A 77 7.89 -4.80 -7.96
CA VAL A 77 9.07 -5.48 -7.39
C VAL A 77 9.80 -4.57 -6.41
N PRO A 78 10.54 -5.12 -5.42
CA PRO A 78 10.59 -6.55 -5.04
C PRO A 78 9.28 -7.02 -4.37
N GLU A 79 9.08 -8.34 -4.31
CA GLU A 79 7.89 -8.93 -3.64
C GLU A 79 7.80 -8.55 -2.15
N GLN A 80 8.95 -8.44 -1.49
CA GLN A 80 9.04 -7.93 -0.13
C GLN A 80 9.58 -6.50 -0.14
N ALA A 81 8.73 -5.54 0.22
CA ALA A 81 9.13 -4.14 0.34
C ALA A 81 10.29 -3.94 1.33
N TYR A 82 11.27 -3.11 0.95
CA TYR A 82 12.40 -2.71 1.80
C TYR A 82 11.97 -1.87 3.01
N PHE A 83 10.84 -1.17 2.88
CA PHE A 83 10.25 -0.36 3.93
C PHE A 83 8.75 -0.63 4.02
N ARG A 84 8.22 -0.68 5.24
CA ARG A 84 6.78 -0.85 5.51
C ARG A 84 6.33 0.27 6.44
N HIS A 85 5.21 0.90 6.12
CA HIS A 85 4.57 1.89 6.97
C HIS A 85 3.05 1.67 7.02
N GLY A 86 2.41 2.20 8.06
CA GLY A 86 0.96 2.28 8.14
C GLY A 86 0.45 3.59 7.55
N ILE A 87 -0.80 3.59 7.09
CA ILE A 87 -1.58 4.79 6.79
C ILE A 87 -2.63 4.93 7.88
N ALA A 88 -2.79 6.13 8.42
CA ALA A 88 -3.70 6.39 9.55
C ALA A 88 -4.40 7.74 9.40
N CYS A 89 -5.55 7.87 10.06
CA CYS A 89 -6.24 9.15 10.18
C CYS A 89 -5.51 10.04 11.19
N MET A 90 -5.20 11.28 10.79
CA MET A 90 -4.72 12.30 11.72
C MET A 90 -5.89 12.97 12.41
N VAL A 91 -5.77 13.20 13.72
CA VAL A 91 -6.74 13.91 14.55
C VAL A 91 -6.09 15.11 15.22
N PRO A 92 -6.86 16.12 15.68
CA PRO A 92 -6.32 17.22 16.46
C PRO A 92 -5.57 16.73 17.69
N GLN A 93 -4.46 17.42 18.02
CA GLN A 93 -3.71 17.12 19.23
C GLN A 93 -4.60 17.27 20.47
N HIS A 94 -4.46 16.33 21.42
CA HIS A 94 -5.20 16.29 22.69
C HIS A 94 -6.71 16.03 22.59
N ASP A 95 -7.22 15.59 21.44
CA ASP A 95 -8.60 15.13 21.30
C ASP A 95 -8.68 13.59 21.41
N SER A 96 -8.47 13.08 22.63
CA SER A 96 -8.46 11.63 22.88
C SER A 96 -9.84 11.01 22.64
N THR A 97 -10.93 11.73 22.93
CA THR A 97 -12.28 11.23 22.70
C THR A 97 -12.55 11.01 21.21
N PHE A 98 -12.13 11.94 20.35
CA PHE A 98 -12.26 11.73 18.91
C PHE A 98 -11.34 10.62 18.40
N LEU A 99 -10.11 10.54 18.92
CA LEU A 99 -9.18 9.46 18.60
C LEU A 99 -9.78 8.08 18.92
N ASP A 100 -10.37 7.91 20.10
CA ASP A 100 -10.99 6.66 20.54
C ASP A 100 -12.17 6.27 19.64
N LEU A 101 -12.99 7.25 19.23
CA LEU A 101 -14.09 7.02 18.30
C LEU A 101 -13.60 6.57 16.92
N VAL A 102 -12.53 7.18 16.40
CA VAL A 102 -11.92 6.80 15.12
C VAL A 102 -11.36 5.38 15.20
N ASN A 103 -10.57 5.09 16.24
CA ASN A 103 -9.99 3.76 16.45
C ASN A 103 -11.07 2.68 16.59
N LEU A 104 -12.12 2.95 17.38
CA LEU A 104 -13.25 2.01 17.54
C LEU A 104 -13.98 1.79 16.21
N THR A 105 -14.16 2.83 15.41
CA THR A 105 -14.80 2.71 14.09
C THR A 105 -13.98 1.82 13.14
N ILE A 106 -12.66 1.99 13.12
CA ILE A 106 -11.75 1.16 12.31
C ILE A 106 -11.79 -0.29 12.80
N GLY A 107 -11.73 -0.52 14.12
CA GLY A 107 -11.83 -1.87 14.70
C GLY A 107 -13.17 -2.54 14.36
N LYS A 108 -14.29 -1.82 14.41
CA LYS A 108 -15.61 -2.33 14.01
C LYS A 108 -15.69 -2.70 12.53
N MET A 109 -15.02 -1.95 11.66
CA MET A 109 -14.94 -2.30 10.24
C MET A 109 -14.16 -3.60 10.04
N MET A 110 -13.01 -3.74 10.71
CA MET A 110 -12.19 -4.95 10.66
C MET A 110 -12.95 -6.18 11.19
N ASP A 111 -13.55 -6.07 12.38
CA ASP A 111 -14.34 -7.13 13.00
C ASP A 111 -15.58 -7.49 12.15
N GLY A 112 -16.27 -6.48 11.64
CA GLY A 112 -17.38 -6.68 10.73
C GLY A 112 -17.00 -7.41 9.45
N TYR A 113 -15.83 -7.11 8.87
CA TYR A 113 -15.30 -7.85 7.72
C TYR A 113 -15.03 -9.32 8.04
N ILE A 114 -14.38 -9.60 9.18
CA ILE A 114 -14.08 -10.96 9.66
C ILE A 114 -15.37 -11.77 9.80
N ASN A 115 -16.38 -11.17 10.43
CA ASN A 115 -17.69 -11.78 10.67
C ASN A 115 -18.61 -11.79 9.44
N GLY A 116 -18.16 -11.26 8.30
CA GLY A 116 -18.90 -11.30 7.04
C GLY A 116 -20.07 -10.33 6.95
N ASP A 117 -20.06 -9.21 7.69
CA ASP A 117 -21.04 -8.13 7.55
C ASP A 117 -20.97 -7.59 6.10
N PRO A 118 -22.05 -7.71 5.31
CA PRO A 118 -22.04 -7.33 3.90
C PRO A 118 -21.58 -5.90 3.64
N ARG A 119 -21.83 -4.97 4.56
CA ARG A 119 -21.45 -3.56 4.41
C ARG A 119 -19.93 -3.40 4.38
N TYR A 120 -19.23 -4.06 5.29
CA TYR A 120 -17.78 -3.96 5.40
C TYR A 120 -17.08 -4.88 4.40
N VAL A 121 -17.66 -6.04 4.10
CA VAL A 121 -17.19 -6.91 3.01
C VAL A 121 -17.21 -6.16 1.69
N GLU A 122 -18.30 -5.44 1.36
CA GLU A 122 -18.36 -4.66 0.11
C GLU A 122 -17.30 -3.56 0.06
N ILE A 123 -17.13 -2.79 1.15
CA ILE A 123 -16.15 -1.70 1.22
C ILE A 123 -14.73 -2.23 0.99
N VAL A 124 -14.35 -3.30 1.68
CA VAL A 124 -13.00 -3.84 1.62
C VAL A 124 -12.76 -4.57 0.30
N ASN A 125 -13.69 -5.44 -0.13
CA ASN A 125 -13.49 -6.26 -1.32
C ASN A 125 -13.48 -5.44 -2.61
N ARG A 126 -14.14 -4.27 -2.64
CA ARG A 126 -14.05 -3.33 -3.77
C ARG A 126 -12.59 -2.98 -4.12
N TYR A 127 -11.74 -2.86 -3.11
CA TYR A 127 -10.33 -2.51 -3.31
C TYR A 127 -9.41 -3.71 -3.23
N PHE A 128 -9.63 -4.63 -2.29
CA PHE A 128 -8.66 -5.67 -1.93
C PHE A 128 -9.15 -7.10 -2.11
N GLY A 129 -10.42 -7.30 -2.44
CA GLY A 129 -10.96 -8.66 -2.63
C GLY A 129 -10.38 -9.34 -3.86
N GLU A 130 -10.72 -10.60 -4.09
CA GLU A 130 -10.25 -11.37 -5.26
C GLU A 130 -10.55 -10.65 -6.60
N ASP A 131 -11.71 -9.99 -6.69
CA ASP A 131 -12.13 -9.18 -7.85
C ASP A 131 -11.89 -7.67 -7.64
N GLY A 132 -11.12 -7.29 -6.61
CA GLY A 132 -10.83 -5.91 -6.28
C GLY A 132 -9.73 -5.29 -7.16
N VAL A 133 -9.51 -3.98 -6.97
CA VAL A 133 -8.45 -3.23 -7.69
C VAL A 133 -7.06 -3.82 -7.44
N VAL A 134 -6.79 -4.26 -6.21
CA VAL A 134 -5.56 -4.95 -5.82
C VAL A 134 -5.96 -6.31 -5.28
N PRO A 135 -5.92 -7.37 -6.10
CA PRO A 135 -6.42 -8.68 -5.69
C PRO A 135 -5.65 -9.26 -4.50
N ILE A 136 -6.35 -9.48 -3.38
CA ILE A 136 -5.81 -10.19 -2.21
C ILE A 136 -6.83 -11.27 -1.82
N ASP A 137 -6.30 -12.45 -1.53
CA ASP A 137 -7.09 -13.55 -0.98
C ASP A 137 -7.84 -13.10 0.28
N SER A 138 -9.14 -13.38 0.32
CA SER A 138 -10.01 -12.90 1.41
C SER A 138 -9.61 -13.49 2.76
N GLN A 139 -9.06 -14.70 2.80
CA GLN A 139 -8.57 -15.29 4.05
C GLN A 139 -7.35 -14.54 4.57
N ARG A 140 -6.42 -14.15 3.70
CA ARG A 140 -5.26 -13.33 4.07
C ARG A 140 -5.66 -11.97 4.65
N ILE A 141 -6.73 -11.35 4.14
CA ILE A 141 -7.27 -10.09 4.69
C ILE A 141 -7.83 -10.32 6.10
N LYS A 142 -8.61 -11.40 6.30
CA LYS A 142 -9.15 -11.77 7.61
C LYS A 142 -8.05 -12.03 8.62
N ASP A 143 -7.06 -12.84 8.26
CA ASP A 143 -5.92 -13.16 9.14
C ASP A 143 -5.18 -11.89 9.57
N PHE A 144 -5.00 -10.94 8.65
CA PHE A 144 -4.40 -9.65 8.96
C PHE A 144 -5.27 -8.82 9.91
N PHE A 145 -6.57 -8.69 9.65
CA PHE A 145 -7.48 -7.95 10.54
C PHE A 145 -7.61 -8.59 11.92
N GLU A 146 -7.66 -9.92 12.02
CA GLU A 146 -7.67 -10.64 13.29
C GLU A 146 -6.39 -10.34 14.09
N MET A 147 -5.23 -10.37 13.43
CA MET A 147 -3.96 -10.02 14.04
C MET A 147 -3.97 -8.59 14.59
N ILE A 148 -4.51 -7.63 13.84
CA ILE A 148 -4.60 -6.23 14.29
C ILE A 148 -5.55 -6.09 15.49
N ILE A 149 -6.73 -6.72 15.46
CA ILE A 149 -7.69 -6.65 16.57
C ILE A 149 -7.11 -7.28 17.84
N ILE A 150 -6.53 -8.49 17.74
CA ILE A 150 -5.98 -9.21 18.89
C ILE A 150 -4.77 -8.47 19.50
N THR A 151 -4.04 -7.71 18.68
CA THR A 151 -2.90 -6.90 19.16
C THR A 151 -3.30 -5.53 19.70
N LEU A 152 -4.48 -5.01 19.36
CA LEU A 152 -4.93 -3.67 19.79
C LEU A 152 -5.96 -3.70 20.93
N GLU A 153 -6.98 -4.56 20.91
CA GLU A 153 -7.87 -4.91 22.04
C GLU A 153 -8.98 -5.88 21.54
N GLN A 154 -9.33 -6.92 22.30
CA GLN A 154 -10.48 -7.76 21.97
C GLN A 154 -11.80 -7.03 22.29
N VAL A 155 -12.61 -6.72 21.26
CA VAL A 155 -13.96 -6.13 21.46
C VAL A 155 -14.95 -7.23 21.91
N PRO A 156 -15.65 -7.09 23.05
CA PRO A 156 -16.61 -8.10 23.49
C PRO A 156 -17.84 -8.16 22.57
N PRO A 157 -18.36 -9.36 22.25
CA PRO A 157 -19.58 -9.49 21.46
C PRO A 157 -20.81 -8.89 22.17
N GLN A 158 -21.70 -8.24 21.40
CA GLN A 158 -22.95 -7.66 21.90
C GLN A 158 -23.97 -8.76 22.21
N GLN A 159 -24.60 -8.68 23.40
CA GLN A 159 -25.69 -9.56 23.84
C GLN A 159 -27.03 -9.20 23.18
#